data_AF-A0A7Y0K9F2-F1
#
_entry.id   AF-A0A7Y0K9F2-F1
#
_cell.length_a   1.000
_cell.length_b   1.000
_cell.length_c   1.000
_cell.angle_alpha   90.00
_cell.angle_beta   90.00
_cell.angle_gamma   90.00
#
_symmetry.space_group_name_H-M   'P 1'
#
loop_
_entity.id
_entity.type
_entity.pdbx_description
1 polymer ?
#
loop_
_entity_poly.entity_id
_entity_poly.type
_entity_poly.pdbx_seq_one_letter_code
_entity_poly.pdbx_strand_id
1 'polypeptide(L)'
;MERSIFPESYELDGTTKKVLLKIIEKKEKYDKLKNRHLLVMWFTIFAAFCYFIWLYKHIAIPYSHSFAVMFSVYVQETLNLYILLLIIGAFGYMNVVRQKRDKAEKEFHDLRCEFIDKSKDLFGNSETWNVRHEIYNTIKNTYDINLFHQAK
;
A
#
# COMPACT_ATOMS: atom_id res chain seq x y z
N MET A 1 -1.10 -19.55 -13.20
CA MET A 1 -1.21 -18.82 -14.48
C MET A 1 -0.04 -17.86 -14.57
N GLU A 2 1.05 -18.29 -15.21
CA GLU A 2 2.14 -17.39 -15.58
C GLU A 2 1.57 -16.36 -16.54
N ARG A 3 1.39 -15.11 -16.09
CA ARG A 3 1.11 -14.01 -17.02
C ARG A 3 2.35 -13.87 -17.88
N SER A 4 2.22 -14.03 -19.20
CA SER A 4 3.28 -13.74 -20.16
C SER A 4 3.48 -12.22 -20.20
N ILE A 5 4.17 -11.70 -19.19
CA ILE A 5 4.42 -10.27 -19.01
C ILE A 5 5.45 -9.75 -20.02
N PHE A 6 6.26 -10.67 -20.56
CA PHE A 6 7.26 -10.38 -21.58
C PHE A 6 6.73 -10.90 -22.92
N PRO A 7 6.80 -10.11 -24.00
CA PRO A 7 6.57 -10.65 -25.33
C PRO A 7 7.57 -11.79 -25.57
N GLU A 8 7.09 -12.85 -26.23
CA GLU A 8 7.82 -14.09 -26.52
C GLU A 8 9.12 -13.86 -27.34
N SER A 9 9.32 -12.64 -27.82
CA SER A 9 10.43 -12.19 -28.67
C SER A 9 11.73 -11.88 -27.94
N TYR A 10 11.76 -11.87 -26.59
CA TYR A 10 12.98 -11.60 -25.84
C TYR A 10 13.56 -12.89 -25.26
N GLU A 11 14.65 -13.38 -25.85
CA GLU A 11 15.51 -14.42 -25.26
C GLU A 11 16.23 -13.86 -24.03
N LEU A 12 15.49 -13.76 -22.93
CA LEU A 12 16.03 -13.40 -21.63
C LEU A 12 16.53 -14.66 -20.94
N ASP A 13 17.75 -14.58 -20.38
CA ASP A 13 18.23 -15.62 -19.48
C ASP A 13 17.21 -15.88 -18.36
N GLY A 14 17.04 -17.15 -18.01
CA GLY A 14 16.05 -17.60 -17.04
C GLY A 14 16.21 -16.91 -15.68
N THR A 15 17.42 -16.47 -15.35
CA THR A 15 17.74 -15.72 -14.13
C THR A 15 17.16 -14.30 -14.19
N THR A 16 17.42 -13.57 -15.28
CA THR A 16 16.95 -12.18 -15.47
C THR A 16 15.42 -12.10 -15.47
N LYS A 17 14.76 -13.05 -16.14
CA LYS A 17 13.30 -13.16 -16.14
C LYS A 17 12.73 -13.35 -14.73
N LYS A 18 13.33 -14.23 -13.92
CA LYS A 18 12.90 -14.48 -12.53
C LYS A 18 13.04 -13.24 -11.65
N VAL A 19 14.14 -12.50 -11.78
CA VAL A 19 14.35 -11.28 -10.98
C VAL A 19 13.34 -10.20 -11.37
N LEU A 20 13.09 -9.99 -12.65
CA LEU A 20 12.09 -9.02 -13.13
C LEU A 20 10.67 -9.36 -12.66
N LEU A 21 10.26 -10.63 -12.77
CA LEU A 21 8.97 -11.09 -12.24
C LEU A 21 8.83 -10.81 -10.75
N LYS A 22 9.89 -11.07 -9.97
CA LYS A 22 9.91 -10.80 -8.53
C LYS A 22 9.75 -9.30 -8.21
N ILE A 23 10.34 -8.41 -9.01
CA ILE A 23 10.17 -6.96 -8.86
C ILE A 23 8.72 -6.56 -9.12
N ILE A 24 8.11 -7.10 -10.17
CA ILE A 24 6.70 -6.85 -10.52
C ILE A 24 5.76 -7.36 -9.42
N GLU A 25 5.97 -8.58 -8.92
CA GLU A 25 5.18 -9.14 -7.81
C GLU A 25 5.27 -8.28 -6.54
N LYS A 26 6.48 -7.79 -6.21
CA LYS A 26 6.67 -6.88 -5.08
C LYS A 26 5.98 -5.54 -5.28
N LYS A 27 6.01 -4.99 -6.51
CA LYS A 27 5.28 -3.76 -6.86
C LYS A 27 3.78 -3.94 -6.70
N GLU A 28 3.20 -5.01 -7.24
CA GLU A 28 1.76 -5.29 -7.09
C GLU A 28 1.37 -5.44 -5.61
N LYS A 29 2.20 -6.13 -4.82
CA LYS A 29 1.96 -6.30 -3.38
C LYS A 29 1.97 -4.97 -2.65
N TYR A 30 2.94 -4.10 -2.96
CA TYR A 30 3.00 -2.74 -2.42
C TYR A 30 1.77 -1.92 -2.81
N ASP A 31 1.39 -1.90 -4.09
CA ASP A 31 0.25 -1.11 -4.56
C ASP A 31 -1.08 -1.59 -3.97
N LYS A 32 -1.27 -2.92 -3.81
CA LYS A 32 -2.41 -3.50 -3.08
C LYS A 32 -2.46 -3.02 -1.63
N LEU A 33 -1.32 -2.99 -0.93
CA LEU A 33 -1.24 -2.50 0.46
C LEU A 33 -1.47 -0.99 0.55
N LYS A 34 -0.95 -0.22 -0.41
CA LYS A 34 -1.18 1.23 -0.52
C LYS A 34 -2.67 1.55 -0.69
N ASN A 35 -3.34 0.87 -1.62
CA ASN A 35 -4.78 1.06 -1.86
C ASN A 35 -5.62 0.62 -0.65
N ARG A 36 -5.28 -0.52 -0.04
CA ARG A 36 -5.96 -1.00 1.18
C ARG A 36 -5.78 -0.02 2.34
N HIS A 37 -4.58 0.52 2.54
CA HIS A 37 -4.32 1.53 3.56
C HIS A 37 -5.19 2.77 3.33
N LEU A 38 -5.24 3.29 2.10
CA LEU A 38 -6.07 4.46 1.76
C LEU A 38 -7.56 4.20 2.01
N LEU A 39 -8.07 3.04 1.62
CA LEU A 39 -9.47 2.66 1.85
C LEU A 39 -9.77 2.58 3.36
N VAL A 40 -8.94 1.88 4.14
CA VAL A 40 -9.11 1.75 5.59
C VAL A 40 -9.03 3.12 6.27
N MET A 41 -8.10 3.98 5.86
CA MET A 41 -7.97 5.34 6.39
C MET A 41 -9.23 6.16 6.13
N TRP A 42 -9.71 6.20 4.88
CA TRP A 42 -10.94 6.93 4.53
C TRP A 42 -12.17 6.38 5.27
N PHE A 43 -12.32 5.06 5.34
CA PHE A 43 -13.40 4.43 6.09
C PHE A 43 -13.34 4.79 7.58
N THR A 44 -12.16 4.78 8.18
CA THR A 44 -11.98 5.12 9.61
C THR A 44 -12.31 6.59 9.88
N ILE A 45 -11.84 7.51 9.03
CA ILE A 45 -12.16 8.95 9.14
C ILE A 45 -13.66 9.17 8.98
N PHE A 46 -14.29 8.57 7.97
CA PHE A 46 -15.72 8.71 7.73
C PHE A 46 -16.56 8.15 8.88
N ALA A 47 -16.24 6.95 9.37
CA ALA A 47 -16.93 6.32 10.49
C ALA A 47 -16.81 7.17 11.77
N ALA A 48 -15.60 7.67 12.08
CA ALA A 48 -15.39 8.56 13.21
C ALA A 48 -16.18 9.86 13.07
N PHE A 49 -16.18 10.48 11.88
CA PHE A 49 -16.93 11.70 11.60
C PHE A 49 -18.44 11.51 11.80
N CYS A 50 -19.02 10.45 11.23
CA CYS A 50 -20.44 10.11 11.43
C CYS A 50 -20.77 9.90 12.91
N TYR A 51 -19.90 9.20 13.65
CA TYR A 51 -20.08 8.97 15.07
C TYR A 51 -20.00 10.28 15.89
N PHE A 52 -19.06 11.17 15.57
CA PHE A 52 -18.98 12.48 16.21
C PHE A 52 -20.23 13.33 15.97
N ILE A 53 -20.79 13.33 14.75
CA ILE A 53 -22.06 14.03 14.47
C ILE A 53 -23.19 13.44 15.30
N TRP A 54 -23.26 12.11 15.40
CA TRP A 54 -24.27 11.44 16.20
C TRP A 54 -24.16 11.82 17.68
N LEU A 55 -22.95 11.75 18.25
CA LEU A 55 -22.67 12.20 19.63
C LEU A 55 -23.03 13.67 19.84
N TYR A 56 -22.72 14.52 18.86
CA TYR A 56 -23.03 15.93 18.95
C TYR A 56 -24.55 16.17 19.06
N LYS A 57 -25.34 15.51 18.21
CA LYS A 57 -26.79 15.67 18.20
C LYS A 57 -27.50 15.03 19.40
N HIS A 58 -27.08 13.83 19.80
CA HIS A 58 -27.77 13.03 20.81
C HIS A 58 -27.25 13.24 22.23
N ILE A 59 -26.03 13.75 22.40
CA ILE A 59 -25.43 13.95 23.72
C ILE A 59 -25.06 15.42 23.94
N ALA A 60 -24.28 16.02 23.03
CA ALA A 60 -23.71 17.35 23.28
C ALA A 60 -24.77 18.46 23.31
N ILE A 61 -25.75 18.43 22.40
CA ILE A 61 -26.87 19.41 22.38
C ILE A 61 -27.78 19.25 23.62
N PRO A 62 -28.40 18.08 23.87
CA PRO A 62 -29.37 17.94 24.95
C PRO A 62 -28.78 18.06 26.36
N TYR A 63 -27.51 17.69 26.55
CA TYR A 63 -26.85 17.71 27.85
C TYR A 63 -25.74 18.78 27.94
N SER A 64 -25.80 19.81 27.08
CA SER A 64 -24.85 20.94 27.00
C SER A 64 -24.54 21.63 28.32
N HIS A 65 -25.45 21.55 29.29
CA HIS A 65 -25.36 22.22 30.57
C HIS A 65 -24.30 21.66 31.53
N SER A 66 -23.91 20.37 31.41
CA SER A 66 -22.90 19.77 32.29
C SER A 66 -22.18 18.60 31.64
N PHE A 67 -20.83 18.67 31.63
CA PHE A 67 -19.99 17.59 31.13
C PHE A 67 -20.16 16.28 31.91
N ALA A 68 -20.36 16.35 33.23
CA ALA A 68 -20.56 15.15 34.04
C ALA A 68 -21.84 14.39 33.64
N VAL A 69 -22.89 15.13 33.26
CA VAL A 69 -24.15 14.54 32.79
C VAL A 69 -23.96 13.92 31.41
N MET A 70 -23.27 14.60 30.50
CA MET A 70 -22.92 14.03 29.18
C MET A 70 -22.16 12.71 29.30
N PHE A 71 -21.14 12.67 30.17
CA PHE A 71 -20.33 11.47 30.36
C PHE A 71 -21.15 10.33 30.97
N SER A 72 -22.00 10.63 31.95
CA SER A 72 -22.91 9.63 32.54
C SER A 72 -23.82 9.00 31.49
N VAL A 73 -24.48 9.81 30.67
CA VAL A 73 -25.36 9.34 29.58
C VAL A 73 -24.58 8.55 28.53
N TYR A 74 -23.36 9.00 28.19
CA TYR A 74 -22.50 8.30 27.23
C TYR A 74 -22.17 6.88 27.68
N VAL A 75 -21.77 6.71 28.95
CA VAL A 75 -21.34 5.42 29.52
C VAL A 75 -22.53 4.50 29.83
N GLN A 76 -23.69 5.05 30.14
CA GLN A 76 -24.92 4.26 30.35
C GLN A 76 -25.30 3.45 29.11
N GLU A 77 -25.11 4.00 27.92
CA GLU A 77 -25.38 3.32 26.66
C GLU A 77 -24.19 2.43 26.25
N THR A 78 -24.32 1.12 26.46
CA THR A 78 -23.24 0.15 26.17
C THR A 78 -22.81 0.15 24.69
N LEU A 79 -23.72 0.51 23.78
CA LEU A 79 -23.42 0.63 22.35
C LEU A 79 -22.31 1.66 22.07
N ASN A 80 -22.25 2.75 22.83
CA ASN A 80 -21.22 3.78 22.65
C ASN A 80 -19.82 3.24 22.94
N LEU A 81 -19.70 2.37 23.95
CA LEU A 81 -18.44 1.71 24.28
C LEU A 81 -17.99 0.75 23.18
N TYR A 82 -18.91 -0.03 22.59
CA TYR A 82 -18.60 -0.89 21.47
C TYR A 82 -18.16 -0.10 20.22
N ILE A 83 -18.87 0.98 19.89
CA ILE A 83 -18.51 1.82 18.75
C ILE A 83 -17.15 2.49 18.97
N LEU A 84 -16.88 2.98 20.18
CA LEU A 84 -15.58 3.54 20.55
C LEU A 84 -14.46 2.53 20.39
N LEU A 85 -14.65 1.32 20.92
CA LEU A 85 -13.68 0.22 20.77
C LEU A 85 -13.45 -0.14 19.30
N LEU A 86 -14.51 -0.14 18.49
CA LEU A 86 -14.40 -0.37 17.05
C LEU A 86 -13.57 0.71 16.36
N ILE A 87 -13.80 2.00 16.67
CA ILE A 87 -13.02 3.11 16.10
C ILE A 87 -11.54 3.02 16.51
N ILE A 88 -11.27 2.76 17.80
CA ILE A 88 -9.90 2.58 18.31
C ILE A 88 -9.24 1.37 17.63
N GLY A 89 -9.96 0.26 17.50
CA GLY A 89 -9.50 -0.95 16.83
C GLY A 89 -9.21 -0.72 15.34
N ALA A 90 -10.08 0.01 14.64
CA ALA A 90 -9.88 0.39 13.24
C ALA A 90 -8.65 1.29 13.06
N PHE A 91 -8.45 2.26 13.97
CA PHE A 91 -7.26 3.10 13.98
C PHE A 91 -5.97 2.29 14.24
N GLY A 92 -6.01 1.37 15.21
CA GLY A 92 -4.91 0.43 15.45
C GLY A 92 -4.60 -0.44 14.22
N TYR A 93 -5.63 -0.97 13.59
CA TYR A 93 -5.52 -1.77 12.37
C TYR A 93 -4.93 -0.96 11.20
N MET A 94 -5.34 0.29 11.02
CA MET A 94 -4.79 1.21 10.03
C MET A 94 -3.26 1.34 10.20
N ASN A 95 -2.77 1.49 11.43
CA ASN A 95 -1.33 1.56 11.71
C ASN A 95 -0.60 0.25 11.37
N VAL A 96 -1.20 -0.92 11.62
CA VAL A 96 -0.62 -2.21 11.21
C VAL A 96 -0.53 -2.31 9.69
N VAL A 97 -1.56 -1.89 8.96
CA VAL A 97 -1.55 -1.87 7.49
C VAL A 97 -0.49 -0.89 6.97
N ARG A 98 -0.33 0.27 7.62
CA ARG A 98 0.72 1.24 7.31
C ARG A 98 2.12 0.63 7.45
N GLN A 99 2.41 -0.04 8.57
CA GLN A 99 3.70 -0.71 8.77
C GLN A 99 3.98 -1.79 7.70
N LYS A 100 2.95 -2.57 7.33
CA LYS A 100 3.08 -3.58 6.26
C LYS A 100 3.36 -2.94 4.91
N ARG A 101 2.71 -1.81 4.60
CA ARG A 101 2.96 -1.03 3.39
C ARG A 101 4.40 -0.51 3.36
N ASP A 102 4.86 0.12 4.44
CA ASP A 102 6.20 0.72 4.50
C ASP A 102 7.29 -0.36 4.37
N LYS A 103 7.07 -1.54 4.97
CA LYS A 103 7.96 -2.71 4.77
C LYS A 103 7.98 -3.17 3.32
N ALA A 104 6.81 -3.30 2.69
CA ALA A 104 6.71 -3.71 1.29
C ALA A 104 7.33 -2.69 0.32
N GLU A 105 7.23 -1.40 0.63
CA GLU A 105 7.86 -0.31 -0.12
C GLU A 105 9.38 -0.43 -0.09
N LYS A 106 9.95 -0.57 1.10
CA LYS A 106 11.38 -0.74 1.30
C LYS A 106 11.89 -1.97 0.57
N GLU A 107 11.20 -3.10 0.76
CA GLU A 107 11.53 -4.36 0.10
C GLU A 107 11.46 -4.32 -1.43
N PHE A 108 10.57 -3.51 -2.00
CA PHE A 108 10.48 -3.27 -3.44
C PHE A 108 11.60 -2.35 -3.92
N HIS A 109 11.86 -1.26 -3.19
CA HIS A 109 12.91 -0.31 -3.51
C HIS A 109 14.29 -0.95 -3.47
N ASP A 110 14.61 -1.70 -2.41
CA ASP A 110 15.89 -2.40 -2.25
C ASP A 110 16.11 -3.40 -3.39
N LEU A 111 15.08 -4.16 -3.77
CA LEU A 111 15.16 -5.13 -4.86
C LEU A 111 15.35 -4.45 -6.23
N ARG A 112 14.69 -3.31 -6.44
CA ARG A 112 14.84 -2.50 -7.65
C ARG A 112 16.27 -1.95 -7.76
N CYS A 113 16.83 -1.46 -6.66
CA CYS A 113 18.20 -0.95 -6.59
C CYS A 113 19.22 -2.06 -6.86
N GLU A 114 19.07 -3.22 -6.21
CA GLU A 114 19.94 -4.39 -6.46
C GLU A 114 19.90 -4.81 -7.93
N PHE A 115 18.72 -4.79 -8.56
CA PHE A 115 18.60 -5.10 -9.99
C PHE A 115 19.30 -4.08 -10.88
N ILE A 116 19.17 -2.78 -10.60
CA ILE A 116 19.84 -1.74 -11.40
C ILE A 116 21.36 -1.91 -11.32
N ASP A 117 21.90 -2.18 -10.12
CA ASP A 117 23.33 -2.39 -9.92
C ASP A 117 23.83 -3.65 -10.64
N LYS A 118 23.10 -4.76 -10.53
CA LYS A 118 23.43 -6.03 -11.21
C LYS A 118 23.01 -6.07 -12.67
N SER A 119 22.30 -5.07 -13.18
CA SER A 119 21.77 -5.09 -14.54
C SER A 119 22.89 -5.20 -15.58
N LYS A 120 24.08 -4.63 -15.31
CA LYS A 120 25.22 -4.76 -16.22
C LYS A 120 25.70 -6.19 -16.39
N ASP A 121 25.68 -6.97 -15.32
CA ASP A 121 26.09 -8.37 -15.33
C ASP A 121 24.98 -9.29 -15.88
N LEU A 122 23.71 -8.97 -15.58
CA LEU A 122 22.54 -9.71 -16.06
C LEU A 122 22.30 -9.59 -17.57
N PHE A 123 22.72 -8.48 -18.17
CA PHE A 123 22.65 -8.21 -19.61
C PHE A 123 24.04 -8.36 -20.28
N GLY A 124 24.81 -9.38 -19.88
CA GLY A 124 26.18 -9.61 -20.35
C GLY A 124 26.32 -9.98 -21.83
N ASN A 125 25.24 -10.41 -22.50
CA ASN A 125 25.25 -10.68 -23.94
C ASN A 125 24.97 -9.40 -24.72
N SER A 126 25.73 -9.15 -25.80
CA SER A 126 25.59 -7.94 -26.64
C SER A 126 24.17 -7.75 -27.20
N GLU A 127 23.49 -8.85 -27.49
CA GLU A 127 22.12 -8.86 -28.01
C GLU A 127 21.08 -8.44 -26.96
N THR A 128 21.17 -8.96 -25.73
CA THR A 128 20.27 -8.59 -24.64
C THR A 128 20.56 -7.18 -24.11
N TRP A 129 21.79 -6.70 -24.22
CA TRP A 129 22.16 -5.33 -23.91
C TRP A 129 21.46 -4.30 -24.81
N ASN A 130 21.43 -4.56 -26.13
CA ASN A 130 20.76 -3.67 -27.11
C ASN A 130 19.26 -3.56 -26.85
N VAL A 131 18.66 -4.67 -26.40
CA VAL A 131 17.22 -4.79 -26.17
C VAL A 131 16.79 -4.30 -24.79
N ARG A 132 17.73 -4.12 -23.85
CA ARG A 132 17.45 -3.68 -22.46
C ARG A 132 16.58 -2.43 -22.39
N HIS A 133 16.80 -1.46 -23.29
CA HIS A 133 16.02 -0.22 -23.32
C HIS A 133 14.54 -0.48 -23.59
N GLU A 134 14.23 -1.39 -24.51
CA GLU A 134 12.84 -1.77 -24.84
C GLU A 134 12.17 -2.50 -23.68
N ILE A 135 12.89 -3.39 -23.01
CA ILE A 135 12.40 -4.08 -21.80
C ILE A 135 12.09 -3.07 -20.70
N TYR A 136 13.01 -2.14 -20.44
CA TYR A 136 12.82 -1.12 -19.40
C TYR A 136 11.66 -0.19 -19.73
N ASN A 137 11.49 0.18 -21.00
CA ASN A 137 10.38 1.01 -21.44
C ASN A 137 9.04 0.27 -21.30
N THR A 138 9.00 -1.01 -21.66
CA THR A 138 7.81 -1.87 -21.51
C THR A 138 7.39 -1.99 -20.05
N ILE A 139 8.34 -2.23 -19.14
CA ILE A 139 8.09 -2.34 -17.70
C ILE A 139 7.64 -1.00 -17.12
N LYS A 140 8.26 0.11 -17.52
CA LYS A 140 7.86 1.45 -17.10
C LYS A 140 6.42 1.75 -17.54
N ASN A 141 6.07 1.47 -18.79
CA ASN A 141 4.74 1.77 -19.32
C ASN A 141 3.64 0.84 -18.75
N THR A 142 3.97 -0.42 -18.50
CA THR A 142 2.97 -1.43 -18.07
C THR A 142 2.77 -1.45 -16.55
N TYR A 143 3.85 -1.28 -15.78
CA TYR A 143 3.84 -1.45 -14.31
C TYR A 143 4.21 -0.18 -13.54
N ASP A 144 4.52 0.92 -14.22
CA ASP A 144 5.00 2.16 -13.61
C ASP A 144 6.26 1.93 -12.74
N ILE A 145 7.16 1.07 -13.23
CA ILE A 145 8.43 0.75 -12.57
C ILE A 145 9.57 1.33 -13.40
N ASN A 146 10.26 2.32 -12.85
CA ASN A 146 11.43 2.91 -13.49
C ASN A 146 12.70 2.11 -13.16
N LEU A 147 13.33 1.51 -14.19
CA LEU A 147 14.59 0.75 -14.09
C LEU A 147 15.79 1.50 -14.70
N PHE A 148 15.60 2.72 -15.20
CA PHE A 148 16.67 3.48 -15.87
C PHE A 148 17.66 4.11 -14.88
N HIS A 149 17.17 4.51 -13.71
CA HIS A 149 17.97 5.21 -12.71
C HIS A 149 17.63 4.71 -11.31
N GLN A 150 18.67 4.63 -10.49
CA GLN A 150 18.56 4.46 -9.05
C GLN A 150 18.10 5.81 -8.46
N ALA A 151 16.84 6.20 -8.73
CA ALA A 151 16.30 7.43 -8.18
C ALA A 151 16.11 7.26 -6.67
N LYS A 152 16.67 8.22 -5.92
CA LYS A 152 16.62 8.36 -4.46
C LYS A 152 15.25 8.80 -3.98
#